data_AF-A0A0N7J6Y0-F1
#
_entry.id   AF-A0A0N7J6Y0-F1
#
_cell.length_a   1.000
_cell.length_b   1.000
_cell.length_c   1.000
_cell.angle_alpha   90.00
_cell.angle_beta   90.00
_cell.angle_gamma   90.00
#
_symmetry.space_group_name_H-M   'P 1'
#
loop_
_entity.id
_entity.type
_entity.pdbx_description
1 polymer ?
#
loop_
_entity_poly.entity_id
_entity_poly.type
_entity_poly.pdbx_seq_one_letter_code
_entity_poly.pdbx_strand_id
1 'polypeptide(L)'
;MLMPDGLRDYYTDSFELTGQSGCEQKLAQFGLINLDEYDRLSPQKLPLLKTLMQMKKLDFRKSHRSSYSHLPRMASFIGTSNHKDLLTDPTGSRRYLCAEVKEKIDCTPLEHKQLFAQLKAELEGGERYWFSAEEEAELQLRNREFYAMPVEQEVFYRCFRLPEAGEEFKLYSASVIFTILQSRYPAAMRGMTVVRFGKMMSAMGAERMHTEKGNLYKVVLAA
;
A
#
# COMPACT_ATOMS: atom_id res chain seq x y z
N MET A 1 -3.59 -12.93 -22.41
CA MET A 1 -4.60 -12.02 -21.84
C MET A 1 -5.05 -12.61 -20.50
N LEU A 2 -5.09 -11.81 -19.43
CA LEU A 2 -5.35 -12.30 -18.07
C LEU A 2 -6.80 -12.74 -17.85
N MET A 3 -7.75 -12.13 -18.56
CA MET A 3 -9.16 -12.51 -18.53
C MET A 3 -9.51 -13.53 -19.63
N PRO A 4 -10.38 -14.50 -19.34
CA PRO A 4 -10.91 -15.41 -20.36
C PRO A 4 -11.76 -14.66 -21.40
N ASP A 5 -11.88 -15.25 -22.59
CA ASP A 5 -12.54 -14.63 -23.74
C ASP A 5 -13.97 -14.14 -23.45
N GLY A 6 -14.75 -14.92 -22.71
CA GLY A 6 -16.13 -14.55 -22.35
C GLY A 6 -16.24 -13.46 -21.28
N LEU A 7 -15.14 -13.07 -20.62
CA LEU A 7 -15.11 -12.04 -19.58
C LEU A 7 -14.23 -10.84 -19.95
N ARG A 8 -13.79 -10.73 -21.21
CA ARG A 8 -12.92 -9.63 -21.66
C ARG A 8 -13.53 -8.26 -21.41
N ASP A 9 -14.84 -8.13 -21.52
CA ASP A 9 -15.57 -6.86 -21.29
C ASP A 9 -15.53 -6.41 -19.81
N TYR A 10 -15.13 -7.30 -18.90
CA TYR A 10 -14.94 -7.01 -17.48
C TYR A 10 -13.49 -6.62 -17.13
N TYR A 11 -12.62 -6.44 -18.13
CA TYR A 11 -11.27 -5.91 -17.99
C TYR A 11 -11.22 -4.43 -18.40
N THR A 12 -10.43 -3.63 -17.69
CA THR A 12 -10.09 -2.27 -18.14
C THR A 12 -8.69 -1.88 -17.70
N ASP A 13 -7.94 -1.24 -18.58
CA ASP A 13 -6.67 -0.54 -18.30
C ASP A 13 -6.86 0.99 -18.16
N SER A 14 -8.03 1.48 -18.56
CA SER A 14 -8.39 2.90 -18.51
C SER A 14 -9.05 3.24 -17.18
N PHE A 15 -8.25 3.45 -16.13
CA PHE A 15 -8.72 3.86 -14.80
C PHE A 15 -8.16 5.20 -14.34
N GLU A 16 -8.83 6.28 -14.73
CA GLU A 16 -8.50 7.62 -14.26
C GLU A 16 -9.15 7.97 -12.92
N LEU A 17 -8.33 8.37 -11.94
CA LEU A 17 -8.76 8.89 -10.64
C LEU A 17 -9.16 10.37 -10.75
N THR A 18 -10.26 10.66 -11.45
CA THR A 18 -10.77 12.02 -11.70
C THR A 18 -11.93 12.43 -10.77
N GLY A 19 -12.61 11.45 -10.16
CA GLY A 19 -13.68 11.69 -9.18
C GLY A 19 -14.21 10.41 -8.54
N GLN A 20 -14.71 10.51 -7.29
CA GLN A 20 -15.11 9.36 -6.49
C GLN A 20 -16.26 8.55 -7.12
N SER A 21 -17.33 9.22 -7.55
CA SER A 21 -18.53 8.55 -8.11
C SER A 21 -18.24 7.76 -9.39
N GLY A 22 -17.41 8.30 -10.29
CA GLY A 22 -17.00 7.62 -11.51
C GLY A 22 -16.13 6.39 -11.23
N CYS A 23 -15.25 6.47 -10.24
CA CYS A 23 -14.43 5.34 -9.81
C CYS A 23 -15.28 4.24 -9.17
N GLU A 24 -16.23 4.60 -8.30
CA GLU A 24 -17.17 3.66 -7.68
C GLU A 24 -18.01 2.91 -8.71
N GLN A 25 -18.45 3.60 -9.77
CA GLN A 25 -19.17 2.95 -10.86
C GLN A 25 -18.30 1.89 -11.57
N LYS A 26 -17.02 2.21 -11.84
CA LYS A 26 -16.08 1.25 -12.44
C LYS A 26 -15.85 0.03 -11.54
N LEU A 27 -15.81 0.21 -10.22
CA LEU A 27 -15.69 -0.89 -9.25
C LEU A 27 -16.86 -1.90 -9.31
N ALA A 28 -18.04 -1.45 -9.75
CA ALA A 28 -19.22 -2.28 -9.92
C ALA A 28 -19.35 -2.87 -11.33
N GLN A 29 -18.63 -2.33 -12.32
CA GLN A 29 -18.73 -2.74 -13.73
C GLN A 29 -17.65 -3.74 -14.13
N PHE A 30 -16.43 -3.54 -13.65
CA PHE A 30 -15.27 -4.34 -14.05
C PHE A 30 -14.91 -5.36 -12.97
N GLY A 31 -14.47 -6.54 -13.40
CA GLY A 31 -13.92 -7.58 -12.53
C GLY A 31 -12.42 -7.39 -12.30
N LEU A 32 -11.70 -6.85 -13.30
CA LEU A 32 -10.27 -6.61 -13.22
C LEU A 32 -9.91 -5.23 -13.77
N ILE A 33 -9.34 -4.39 -12.92
CA ILE A 33 -8.87 -3.05 -13.26
C ILE A 33 -7.34 -3.06 -13.26
N ASN A 34 -6.74 -2.76 -14.40
CA ASN A 34 -5.30 -2.64 -14.55
C ASN A 34 -4.87 -1.18 -14.43
N LEU A 35 -4.01 -0.92 -13.44
CA LEU A 35 -3.32 0.35 -13.24
C LEU A 35 -1.96 0.24 -13.92
N ASP A 36 -1.93 0.45 -15.23
CA ASP A 36 -0.67 0.47 -15.97
C ASP A 36 0.18 1.66 -15.51
N GLU A 37 1.48 1.42 -15.32
CA GLU A 37 2.44 2.39 -14.82
C GLU A 37 1.97 3.06 -13.51
N TYR A 38 1.70 2.23 -12.49
CA TYR A 38 1.23 2.64 -11.18
C TYR A 38 2.07 3.79 -10.57
N ASP A 39 3.38 3.81 -10.84
CA ASP A 39 4.32 4.86 -10.41
C ASP A 39 4.01 6.26 -10.97
N ARG A 40 3.26 6.36 -12.07
CA ARG A 40 2.83 7.65 -12.63
C ARG A 40 1.66 8.27 -11.86
N LEU A 41 1.02 7.53 -10.96
CA LEU A 41 -0.06 8.07 -10.14
C LEU A 41 0.49 9.13 -9.18
N SER A 42 0.01 10.37 -9.34
CA SER A 42 0.41 11.47 -8.47
C SER A 42 0.15 11.12 -6.99
N PRO A 43 1.04 11.49 -6.05
CA PRO A 43 0.88 11.20 -4.62
C PRO A 43 -0.46 11.67 -4.03
N GLN A 44 -1.06 12.73 -4.60
CA GLN A 44 -2.37 13.25 -4.19
C GLN A 44 -3.54 12.29 -4.46
N LYS A 45 -3.38 11.36 -5.42
CA LYS A 45 -4.40 10.40 -5.82
C LYS A 45 -4.33 9.07 -5.04
N LEU A 46 -3.18 8.77 -4.45
CA LEU A 46 -2.97 7.53 -3.67
C LEU A 46 -3.95 7.35 -2.50
N PRO A 47 -4.31 8.41 -1.73
CA PRO A 47 -5.32 8.28 -0.68
C PRO A 47 -6.70 7.86 -1.22
N LEU A 48 -7.12 8.42 -2.37
CA LEU A 48 -8.39 8.05 -3.00
C LEU A 48 -8.37 6.60 -3.46
N LEU A 49 -7.30 6.17 -4.14
CA LEU A 49 -7.14 4.78 -4.55
C LEU A 49 -7.19 3.82 -3.35
N LYS A 50 -6.50 4.16 -2.26
CA LYS A 50 -6.53 3.38 -1.02
C LYS A 50 -7.94 3.25 -0.46
N THR A 51 -8.73 4.31 -0.46
CA THR A 51 -10.13 4.28 -0.06
C THR A 51 -10.93 3.35 -0.96
N LEU A 52 -10.83 3.51 -2.28
CA LEU A 52 -11.55 2.69 -3.28
C LEU A 52 -11.25 1.19 -3.12
N MET A 53 -9.99 0.81 -2.92
CA MET A 53 -9.60 -0.57 -2.67
C MET A 53 -10.19 -1.16 -1.37
N GLN A 54 -10.52 -0.31 -0.39
CA GLN A 54 -11.08 -0.70 0.90
C GLN A 54 -12.60 -0.73 0.93
N MET A 55 -13.28 -0.14 -0.05
CA MET A 55 -14.74 -0.07 -0.08
C MET A 55 -15.34 -1.48 -0.12
N LYS A 56 -16.26 -1.77 0.80
CA LYS A 56 -16.99 -3.05 0.84
C LYS A 56 -18.34 -3.00 0.14
N LYS A 57 -18.95 -1.82 0.06
CA LYS A 57 -20.26 -1.56 -0.53
C LYS A 57 -20.16 -0.35 -1.45
N LEU A 58 -20.88 -0.40 -2.57
CA LEU A 58 -20.94 0.69 -3.53
C LEU A 58 -22.36 1.24 -3.54
N ASP A 59 -22.51 2.50 -3.14
CA ASP A 59 -23.77 3.22 -3.14
C ASP A 59 -23.76 4.18 -4.31
N PHE A 60 -24.51 3.85 -5.37
CA PHE A 60 -24.56 4.67 -6.57
C PHE A 60 -25.94 5.28 -6.79
N ARG A 61 -25.98 6.51 -7.28
CA ARG A 61 -27.20 7.19 -7.73
C ARG A 61 -27.20 7.28 -9.25
N LYS A 62 -28.09 6.53 -9.91
CA LYS A 62 -28.31 6.68 -11.36
C LYS A 62 -28.79 8.08 -11.68
N SER A 63 -28.25 8.69 -12.74
CA SER A 63 -28.79 9.95 -13.26
C SER A 63 -30.28 9.77 -13.55
N HIS A 64 -31.12 10.69 -13.09
CA HIS A 64 -32.59 10.67 -13.25
C HIS A 64 -33.39 9.72 -12.33
N ARG A 65 -32.79 9.12 -11.28
CA ARG A 65 -33.54 8.47 -10.17
C ARG A 65 -33.30 9.16 -8.82
N SER A 66 -34.33 9.19 -7.99
CA SER A 66 -34.27 9.69 -6.61
C SER A 66 -33.67 8.68 -5.63
N SER A 67 -33.73 7.37 -5.94
CA SER A 67 -33.22 6.30 -5.07
C SER A 67 -31.79 5.88 -5.40
N TYR A 68 -31.01 5.63 -4.34
CA TYR A 68 -29.72 4.97 -4.43
C TYR A 68 -29.91 3.48 -4.75
N SER A 69 -29.06 2.95 -5.61
CA SER A 69 -28.97 1.52 -5.90
C SER A 69 -27.65 0.96 -5.38
N HIS A 70 -27.72 -0.15 -4.66
CA HIS A 70 -26.54 -0.90 -4.24
C HIS A 70 -26.11 -1.81 -5.38
N LEU A 71 -24.87 -1.65 -5.85
CA LEU A 71 -24.26 -2.59 -6.80
C LEU A 71 -23.19 -3.42 -6.06
N PRO A 72 -23.03 -4.71 -6.43
CA PRO A 72 -21.94 -5.51 -5.88
C PRO A 72 -20.60 -4.90 -6.32
N ARG A 73 -19.65 -4.80 -5.39
CA ARG A 73 -18.26 -4.52 -5.75
C ARG A 73 -17.66 -5.80 -6.34
N MET A 74 -17.27 -5.74 -7.61
CA MET A 74 -16.65 -6.87 -8.31
C MET A 74 -15.16 -6.69 -8.54
N ALA A 75 -14.70 -5.43 -8.64
CA ALA A 75 -13.35 -5.16 -9.11
C ALA A 75 -12.23 -5.59 -8.16
N SER A 76 -11.29 -6.34 -8.73
CA SER A 76 -9.91 -6.50 -8.29
C SER A 76 -8.99 -5.53 -9.04
N PHE A 77 -7.86 -5.19 -8.42
CA PHE A 77 -6.86 -4.31 -9.01
C PHE A 77 -5.58 -5.08 -9.28
N ILE A 78 -4.98 -4.85 -10.44
CA ILE A 78 -3.60 -5.19 -10.76
C ILE A 78 -2.89 -3.92 -11.21
N GLY A 79 -1.57 -3.91 -11.15
CA GLY A 79 -0.79 -2.81 -11.67
C GLY A 79 0.63 -3.25 -11.96
N THR A 80 1.25 -2.55 -12.89
CA THR A 80 2.65 -2.71 -13.28
C THR A 80 3.40 -1.47 -12.87
N SER A 81 4.69 -1.62 -12.58
CA SER A 81 5.56 -0.47 -12.38
C SER A 81 7.00 -0.83 -12.73
N ASN A 82 7.74 0.16 -13.18
CA ASN A 82 9.18 0.06 -13.41
C ASN A 82 10.00 0.39 -12.15
N HIS A 83 9.35 0.85 -11.08
CA HIS A 83 10.01 1.22 -9.83
C HIS A 83 9.70 0.21 -8.73
N LYS A 84 10.68 -0.06 -7.86
CA LYS A 84 10.49 -0.94 -6.70
C LYS A 84 9.83 -0.20 -5.53
N ASP A 85 10.02 1.11 -5.44
CA ASP A 85 9.56 2.00 -4.37
C ASP A 85 8.06 2.36 -4.47
N LEU A 86 7.19 1.34 -4.47
CA LEU A 86 5.75 1.48 -4.74
C LEU A 86 4.94 1.89 -3.52
N LEU A 87 5.40 1.53 -2.33
CA LEU A 87 4.64 1.68 -1.10
C LEU A 87 5.22 2.82 -0.27
N THR A 88 4.39 3.81 0.07
CA THR A 88 4.83 4.98 0.86
C THR A 88 4.21 5.04 2.26
N ASP A 89 3.25 4.17 2.58
CA ASP A 89 2.55 4.13 3.86
C ASP A 89 2.65 2.74 4.52
N PRO A 90 3.60 2.55 5.46
CA PRO A 90 3.83 1.28 6.16
C PRO A 90 2.58 0.75 6.87
N THR A 91 1.71 1.64 7.36
CA THR A 91 0.49 1.25 8.08
C THR A 91 -0.69 0.94 7.14
N GLY A 92 -0.58 1.39 5.88
CA GLY A 92 -1.68 1.43 4.92
C GLY A 92 -1.63 0.39 3.82
N SER A 93 -0.44 -0.14 3.52
CA SER A 93 -0.19 -0.94 2.32
C SER A 93 -0.33 -2.45 2.51
N ARG A 94 -0.95 -2.91 3.60
CA ARG A 94 -1.23 -4.35 3.85
C ARG A 94 -2.09 -5.05 2.79
N ARG A 95 -2.67 -4.30 1.84
CA ARG A 95 -3.55 -4.81 0.77
C ARG A 95 -2.86 -4.88 -0.59
N TYR A 96 -1.56 -4.60 -0.64
CA TYR A 96 -0.75 -4.78 -1.84
C TYR A 96 -0.12 -6.16 -1.81
N LEU A 97 -0.16 -6.84 -2.95
CA LEU A 97 0.59 -8.07 -3.19
C LEU A 97 1.71 -7.72 -4.17
N CYS A 98 2.86 -7.29 -3.64
CA CYS A 98 3.99 -6.94 -4.49
C CYS A 98 4.78 -8.21 -4.84
N ALA A 99 5.17 -8.28 -6.12
CA ALA A 99 6.03 -9.32 -6.65
C ALA A 99 6.99 -8.69 -7.65
N GLU A 100 8.28 -8.98 -7.51
CA GLU A 100 9.32 -8.53 -8.43
C GLU A 100 9.47 -9.57 -9.54
N VAL A 101 9.28 -9.14 -10.79
CA VAL A 101 9.45 -9.98 -11.97
C VAL A 101 10.91 -9.93 -12.39
N LYS A 102 11.67 -10.98 -12.08
CA LYS A 102 13.12 -11.07 -12.35
C LYS A 102 13.45 -11.61 -13.74
N GLU A 103 12.56 -12.42 -14.29
CA GLU A 103 12.73 -13.10 -15.57
C GLU A 103 11.53 -12.84 -16.46
N LYS A 104 11.67 -13.13 -17.75
CA LYS A 104 10.58 -13.00 -18.71
C LYS A 104 9.42 -13.91 -18.31
N ILE A 105 8.22 -13.34 -18.19
CA ILE A 105 7.00 -14.08 -17.91
C ILE A 105 6.69 -15.00 -19.10
N ASP A 106 6.43 -16.27 -18.83
CA ASP A 106 5.88 -17.18 -19.81
C ASP A 106 4.43 -16.77 -20.13
N CYS A 107 4.21 -16.40 -21.39
CA CYS A 107 2.91 -15.95 -21.89
C CYS A 107 2.16 -17.05 -22.64
N THR A 108 2.53 -18.31 -22.46
CA THR A 108 1.80 -19.45 -23.01
C THR A 108 0.31 -19.35 -22.62
N PRO A 109 -0.63 -19.51 -23.58
CA PRO A 109 -2.06 -19.37 -23.29
C PRO A 109 -2.50 -20.32 -22.17
N LEU A 110 -3.14 -19.75 -21.16
CA LEU A 110 -3.73 -20.51 -20.06
C LEU A 110 -5.03 -21.18 -20.50
N GLU A 111 -5.26 -22.41 -20.03
CA GLU A 111 -6.55 -23.09 -20.20
C GLU A 111 -7.59 -22.54 -19.20
N HIS A 112 -8.06 -21.32 -19.47
CA HIS A 112 -8.94 -20.60 -18.55
C HIS A 112 -10.20 -21.37 -18.14
N LYS A 113 -10.78 -22.18 -19.03
CA LYS A 113 -11.97 -22.98 -18.72
C LYS A 113 -11.71 -23.97 -17.59
N GLN A 114 -10.58 -24.67 -17.65
CA GLN A 114 -10.17 -25.62 -16.61
C GLN A 114 -9.86 -24.87 -15.32
N LEU A 115 -9.08 -23.78 -15.37
CA LEU A 115 -8.70 -23.00 -14.19
C LEU A 115 -9.93 -22.47 -13.44
N PHE A 116 -10.88 -21.88 -14.17
CA PHE A 116 -12.10 -21.35 -13.57
C PHE A 116 -13.04 -22.45 -13.08
N ALA A 117 -13.07 -23.62 -13.74
CA ALA A 117 -13.84 -24.77 -13.26
C ALA A 117 -13.29 -25.29 -11.92
N GLN A 118 -11.96 -25.39 -11.79
CA GLN A 118 -11.31 -25.77 -10.54
C GLN A 118 -11.57 -24.73 -9.45
N LEU A 119 -11.32 -23.45 -9.71
CA LEU A 119 -11.59 -22.35 -8.78
C LEU A 119 -13.04 -22.37 -8.28
N LYS A 120 -14.01 -22.58 -9.19
CA LYS A 120 -15.42 -22.68 -8.82
C LYS A 120 -15.68 -23.88 -7.89
N ALA A 121 -15.13 -25.05 -8.22
CA ALA A 121 -15.31 -26.25 -7.42
C ALA A 121 -14.70 -26.11 -6.02
N GLU A 122 -13.50 -25.53 -5.90
CA GLU A 122 -12.84 -25.25 -4.61
C GLU A 122 -13.67 -24.28 -3.76
N LEU A 123 -14.17 -23.19 -4.36
CA LEU A 123 -15.04 -22.24 -3.67
C LEU A 123 -16.37 -22.86 -3.21
N GLU A 124 -17.00 -23.69 -4.06
CA GLU A 124 -18.21 -24.44 -3.71
C GLU A 124 -17.94 -25.50 -2.63
N GLY A 125 -16.72 -26.05 -2.60
CA GLY A 125 -16.22 -26.95 -1.56
C GLY A 125 -15.92 -26.27 -0.23
N GLY A 126 -15.99 -24.93 -0.17
CA GLY A 126 -15.74 -24.15 1.04
C GLY A 126 -14.27 -23.83 1.30
N GLU A 127 -13.40 -23.99 0.29
CA GLU A 127 -12.00 -23.61 0.40
C GLU A 127 -11.84 -22.13 0.76
N ARG A 128 -10.83 -21.84 1.58
CA ARG A 128 -10.60 -20.49 2.10
C ARG A 128 -10.01 -19.61 0.99
N TYR A 129 -10.67 -18.50 0.71
CA TYR A 129 -10.25 -17.52 -0.30
C TYR A 129 -9.80 -16.17 0.31
N TRP A 130 -9.56 -16.12 1.61
CA TRP A 130 -9.03 -14.95 2.33
C TRP A 130 -7.79 -15.33 3.14
N PHE A 131 -6.91 -14.36 3.36
CA PHE A 131 -5.69 -14.56 4.13
C PHE A 131 -5.97 -14.68 5.64
N SER A 132 -5.17 -15.49 6.34
CA SER A 132 -5.06 -15.50 7.80
C SER A 132 -4.23 -14.32 8.29
N ALA A 133 -4.25 -14.07 9.61
CA ALA A 133 -3.44 -13.01 10.21
C ALA A 133 -1.93 -13.26 10.03
N GLU A 134 -1.52 -14.52 10.06
CA GLU A 134 -0.13 -14.95 9.85
C GLU A 134 0.30 -14.72 8.39
N GLU A 135 -0.55 -15.08 7.43
CA GLU A 135 -0.31 -14.84 6.00
C GLU A 135 -0.27 -13.33 5.70
N GLU A 136 -1.14 -12.53 6.31
CA GLU A 136 -1.08 -11.06 6.21
C GLU A 136 0.23 -10.49 6.78
N ALA A 137 0.76 -11.06 7.87
CA ALA A 137 2.02 -10.63 8.47
C ALA A 137 3.23 -10.99 7.59
N GLU A 138 3.23 -12.19 7.00
CA GLU A 138 4.26 -12.62 6.04
C GLU A 138 4.25 -11.74 4.79
N LEU A 139 3.08 -11.43 4.25
CA LEU A 139 2.93 -10.51 3.12
C LEU A 139 3.47 -9.11 3.45
N GLN A 140 3.19 -8.59 4.65
CA GLN A 140 3.75 -7.31 5.09
C GLN A 140 5.27 -7.36 5.21
N LEU A 141 5.83 -8.46 5.69
CA LEU A 141 7.27 -8.66 5.76
C LEU A 141 7.90 -8.67 4.36
N ARG A 142 7.31 -9.41 3.41
CA ARG A 142 7.79 -9.47 2.02
C ARG A 142 7.68 -8.12 1.31
N ASN A 143 6.62 -7.37 1.61
CA ASN A 143 6.42 -6.04 1.02
C ASN A 143 7.44 -5.00 1.50
N ARG A 144 8.24 -5.27 2.55
CA ARG A 144 9.24 -4.32 3.08
C ARG A 144 10.18 -3.79 2.01
N GLU A 145 10.59 -4.64 1.07
CA GLU A 145 11.52 -4.25 0.00
C GLU A 145 10.89 -3.30 -1.04
N PHE A 146 9.56 -3.16 -1.05
CA PHE A 146 8.85 -2.28 -1.97
C PHE A 146 8.46 -0.94 -1.33
N TYR A 147 8.83 -0.71 -0.07
CA TYR A 147 8.60 0.58 0.57
C TYR A 147 9.65 1.59 0.13
N ALA A 148 9.19 2.72 -0.40
CA ALA A 148 10.03 3.87 -0.62
C ALA A 148 10.64 4.31 0.71
N MET A 149 11.95 4.50 0.74
CA MET A 149 12.64 5.15 1.86
C MET A 149 12.66 6.67 1.61
N PRO A 150 11.90 7.49 2.37
CA PRO A 150 11.98 8.93 2.24
C PRO A 150 13.39 9.44 2.56
N VAL A 151 13.79 10.56 1.95
CA VAL A 151 15.11 11.17 2.19
C VAL A 151 15.30 11.49 3.68
N GLU A 152 14.24 11.87 4.38
CA GLU A 152 14.24 12.13 5.82
C GLU A 152 14.54 10.87 6.65
N GLN A 153 14.08 9.71 6.19
CA GLN A 153 14.38 8.41 6.79
C GLN A 153 15.83 8.00 6.49
N GLU A 154 16.33 8.27 5.28
CA GLU A 154 17.73 8.02 4.93
C GLU A 154 18.67 8.83 5.83
N VAL A 155 18.45 10.14 5.98
CA VAL A 155 19.29 10.98 6.83
C VAL A 155 19.13 10.68 8.32
N PHE A 156 17.97 10.13 8.73
CA PHE A 156 17.85 9.54 10.06
C PHE A 156 18.87 8.41 10.22
N TYR A 157 18.91 7.45 9.29
CA TYR A 157 19.83 6.32 9.37
C TYR A 157 21.33 6.71 9.26
N ARG A 158 21.64 7.88 8.70
CA ARG A 158 23.01 8.45 8.71
C ARG A 158 23.43 9.03 10.06
N CYS A 159 22.51 9.32 10.96
CA CYS A 159 22.79 9.89 12.28
C CYS A 159 22.46 8.93 13.42
N PHE A 160 21.47 8.07 13.22
CA PHE A 160 20.89 7.22 14.24
C PHE A 160 20.56 5.85 13.65
N ARG A 161 20.42 4.86 14.52
CA ARG A 161 19.82 3.58 14.19
C ARG A 161 18.86 3.15 15.28
N LEU A 162 17.99 2.20 14.95
CA LEU A 162 17.16 1.55 15.95
C LEU A 162 18.03 0.56 16.75
N PRO A 163 17.83 0.45 18.07
CA PRO A 163 18.61 -0.48 18.88
C PRO A 163 18.23 -1.93 18.57
N GLU A 164 19.21 -2.81 18.67
CA GLU A 164 19.00 -4.26 18.68
C GLU A 164 18.55 -4.75 20.07
N ALA A 165 18.05 -5.98 20.15
CA ALA A 165 17.57 -6.54 21.40
C ALA A 165 18.70 -6.65 22.44
N GLY A 166 18.52 -5.99 23.59
CA GLY A 166 19.50 -5.97 24.68
C GLY A 166 20.64 -4.95 24.50
N GLU A 167 20.61 -4.16 23.45
CA GLU A 167 21.62 -3.15 23.19
C GLU A 167 21.39 -1.86 24.01
N GLU A 168 22.46 -1.19 24.41
CA GLU A 168 22.37 0.13 25.03
C GLU A 168 21.83 1.18 24.05
N PHE A 169 20.84 1.95 24.51
CA PHE A 169 20.19 2.97 23.71
C PHE A 169 20.17 4.33 24.42
N LYS A 170 20.00 5.38 23.62
CA LYS A 170 19.69 6.72 24.09
C LYS A 170 18.20 7.00 23.90
N LEU A 171 17.65 7.82 24.77
CA LEU A 171 16.28 8.29 24.70
C LEU A 171 16.26 9.74 24.22
N TYR A 172 15.65 9.99 23.07
CA TYR A 172 15.43 11.33 22.56
C TYR A 172 13.97 11.54 22.18
N SER A 173 13.45 12.75 22.39
CA SER A 173 12.15 13.12 21.85
C SER A 173 12.24 13.24 20.33
N ALA A 174 11.09 13.09 19.65
CA ALA A 174 11.02 13.33 18.20
C ALA A 174 11.52 14.74 17.82
N SER A 175 11.27 15.76 18.66
CA SER A 175 11.72 17.13 18.43
C SER A 175 13.25 17.26 18.50
N VAL A 176 13.90 16.59 19.44
CA VAL A 176 15.37 16.62 19.57
C VAL A 176 16.03 15.97 18.36
N ILE A 177 15.58 14.75 17.99
CA ILE A 177 16.08 14.05 16.81
C ILE A 177 15.84 14.90 15.56
N PHE A 178 14.63 15.45 15.39
CA PHE A 178 14.29 16.32 14.27
C PHE A 178 15.22 17.54 14.17
N THR A 179 15.53 18.18 15.30
CA THR A 179 16.40 19.37 15.33
C THR A 179 17.83 19.03 14.94
N ILE A 180 18.33 17.87 15.39
CA ILE A 180 19.66 17.37 15.00
C ILE A 180 19.70 17.13 13.48
N LEU A 181 18.69 16.43 12.93
CA LEU A 181 18.63 16.16 11.49
C LEU A 181 18.46 17.43 10.66
N GLN A 182 17.60 18.36 11.10
CA GLN A 182 17.39 19.63 10.41
C GLN A 182 18.64 20.50 10.41
N SER A 183 19.44 20.46 11.48
CA SER A 183 20.70 21.21 11.56
C SER A 183 21.78 20.61 10.66
N ARG A 184 21.88 19.27 10.58
CA ARG A 184 22.91 18.59 9.79
C ARG A 184 22.55 18.45 8.31
N TYR A 185 21.26 18.31 8.01
CA TYR A 185 20.73 18.05 6.66
C TYR A 185 19.48 18.92 6.36
N PRO A 186 19.61 20.26 6.32
CA PRO A 186 18.47 21.17 6.17
C PRO A 186 17.71 20.99 4.86
N ALA A 187 18.40 20.61 3.78
CA ALA A 187 17.77 20.35 2.48
C ALA A 187 16.90 19.09 2.49
N ALA A 188 17.37 18.01 3.14
CA ALA A 188 16.64 16.75 3.26
C ALA A 188 15.38 16.91 4.13
N MET A 189 15.47 17.71 5.20
CA MET A 189 14.36 17.93 6.13
C MET A 189 13.37 19.01 5.68
N ARG A 190 13.52 19.54 4.46
CA ARG A 190 12.71 20.68 3.97
C ARG A 190 11.24 20.28 3.83
N GLY A 191 10.35 20.99 4.54
CA GLY A 191 8.91 20.74 4.51
C GLY A 191 8.44 19.60 5.43
N MET A 192 9.35 18.88 6.07
CA MET A 192 9.03 17.94 7.14
C MET A 192 8.63 18.70 8.41
N THR A 193 7.68 18.14 9.17
CA THR A 193 7.27 18.67 10.48
C THR A 193 7.55 17.64 11.56
N VAL A 194 7.74 18.07 12.81
CA VAL A 194 7.97 17.16 13.94
C VAL A 194 6.85 16.12 14.08
N VAL A 195 5.60 16.49 13.78
CA VAL A 195 4.45 15.58 13.82
C VAL A 195 4.54 14.51 12.72
N ARG A 196 4.87 14.89 11.48
CA ARG A 196 5.06 13.93 10.37
C ARG A 196 6.28 13.04 10.63
N PHE A 197 7.35 13.61 11.16
CA PHE A 197 8.55 12.89 11.55
C PHE A 197 8.27 11.85 12.65
N GLY A 198 7.48 12.19 13.67
CA GLY A 198 7.08 11.22 14.70
C GLY A 198 6.30 10.03 14.14
N LYS A 199 5.43 10.26 13.13
CA LYS A 199 4.73 9.18 12.41
C LYS A 199 5.71 8.31 11.61
N MET A 200 6.67 8.92 10.92
CA MET A 200 7.74 8.21 10.20
C MET A 200 8.53 7.31 11.16
N MET A 201 8.98 7.84 12.30
CA MET A 201 9.69 7.08 13.34
C MET A 201 8.89 5.84 13.80
N SER A 202 7.60 6.01 14.09
CA SER A 202 6.74 4.88 14.46
C SER A 202 6.58 3.86 13.33
N ALA A 203 6.46 4.33 12.08
CA ALA A 203 6.32 3.47 10.92
C ALA A 203 7.61 2.66 10.60
N MET A 204 8.77 3.21 10.97
CA MET A 204 10.07 2.52 10.92
C MET A 204 10.24 1.46 12.02
N GLY A 205 9.30 1.35 12.96
CA GLY A 205 9.39 0.44 14.10
C GLY A 205 10.17 1.02 15.29
N ALA A 206 10.39 2.33 15.36
CA ALA A 206 11.05 2.93 16.51
C ALA A 206 10.21 2.76 17.78
N GLU A 207 10.81 2.13 18.79
CA GLU A 207 10.16 1.92 20.08
C GLU A 207 9.96 3.24 20.83
N ARG A 208 8.71 3.46 21.28
CA ARG A 208 8.29 4.66 21.99
C ARG A 208 8.09 4.37 23.48
N MET A 209 8.72 5.16 24.32
CA MET A 209 8.51 5.17 25.77
C MET A 209 7.73 6.40 26.19
N HIS A 210 6.60 6.19 26.88
CA HIS A 210 5.81 7.27 27.45
C HIS A 210 6.44 7.74 28.77
N THR A 211 6.56 9.05 28.94
CA THR A 211 7.07 9.68 30.17
C THR A 211 6.16 10.84 30.56
N GLU A 212 6.29 11.34 31.80
CA GLU A 212 5.54 12.51 32.28
C GLU A 212 5.75 13.77 31.42
N LYS A 213 6.91 13.88 30.75
CA LYS A 213 7.29 15.02 29.90
C LYS A 213 6.97 14.80 28.41
N GLY A 214 6.36 13.67 28.06
CA GLY A 214 6.01 13.31 26.70
C GLY A 214 6.64 12.00 26.22
N ASN A 215 6.62 11.78 24.92
CA ASN A 215 7.10 10.53 24.31
C ASN A 215 8.58 10.63 23.91
N LEU A 216 9.37 9.64 24.31
CA LEU A 216 10.76 9.45 23.90
C LEU A 216 10.89 8.22 23.01
N TYR A 217 11.90 8.21 22.16
CA TYR A 217 12.22 7.13 21.24
C TYR A 217 13.59 6.55 21.58
N LYS A 218 13.69 5.22 21.57
CA LYS A 218 14.96 4.51 21.71
C LYS A 218 15.75 4.59 20.41
N VAL A 219 16.95 5.13 20.46
CA VAL A 219 17.86 5.23 19.31
C VAL A 219 19.31 5.04 19.74
N VAL A 220 20.14 4.57 18.83
CA VAL A 220 21.60 4.56 18.99
C VAL A 220 22.20 5.53 17.99
N LEU A 221 23.33 6.17 18.32
CA LEU A 221 24.05 7.00 17.35
C LEU A 221 24.64 6.09 16.27
N ALA A 222 24.44 6.44 15.00
CA ALA A 222 25.16 5.80 13.91
C ALA A 222 26.63 6.22 13.98
N ALA A 223 27.54 5.25 13.84
CA ALA A 223 28.98 5.48 13.79
C ALA A 223 29.39 6.15 12.48
#